data_AF-A0A425WJS5-F1
#
_entry.id   AF-A0A425WJS5-F1
#
_cell.length_a   1.000
_cell.length_b   1.000
_cell.length_c   1.000
_cell.angle_alpha   90.00
_cell.angle_beta   90.00
_cell.angle_gamma   90.00
#
_symmetry.space_group_name_H-M   'P 1'
#
loop_
_entity.id
_entity.type
_entity.pdbx_description
1 polymer ?
#
loop_
_entity_poly.entity_id
_entity_poly.type
_entity_poly.pdbx_seq_one_letter_code
_entity_poly.pdbx_strand_id
1 'polypeptide(L)'
;MFRARTADKAASLLEAWMRDAMYYRIKPLVAVEKKVRRRKADIVAVVELGTGNDRVEAINNKIKVTVRMGYGFRNADNLIELLILRCSDSRPTLPGRAEESTKKKAA
;
A
#
# COMPACT_ATOMS: atom_id res chain seq x y z
N MET A 1 9.18 -7.95 -3.79
CA MET A 1 9.91 -7.56 -5.02
C MET A 1 9.43 -8.40 -6.20
N PHE A 2 9.20 -7.79 -7.37
CA PHE A 2 8.73 -8.52 -8.56
C PHE A 2 9.83 -9.36 -9.21
N ARG A 3 9.47 -10.51 -9.82
CA ARG A 3 10.41 -11.39 -10.53
C ARG A 3 10.78 -10.88 -11.92
N ALA A 4 9.90 -10.13 -12.57
CA ALA A 4 10.20 -9.43 -13.81
C ALA A 4 10.91 -8.11 -13.47
N ARG A 5 12.02 -7.82 -14.16
CA ARG A 5 12.82 -6.59 -14.00
C ARG A 5 12.62 -5.58 -15.13
N THR A 6 11.79 -5.92 -16.12
CA THR A 6 11.50 -5.09 -17.29
C THR A 6 10.01 -5.12 -17.59
N ALA A 7 9.48 -4.02 -18.13
CA ALA A 7 8.08 -3.87 -18.51
C ALA A 7 7.64 -4.95 -19.51
N ASP A 8 8.45 -5.22 -20.54
CA ASP A 8 8.13 -6.23 -21.56
C ASP A 8 7.99 -7.62 -20.98
N LYS A 9 8.94 -8.04 -20.13
CA LYS A 9 8.88 -9.34 -19.47
C LYS A 9 7.68 -9.43 -18.53
N ALA A 10 7.36 -8.35 -17.83
CA ALA A 10 6.18 -8.28 -16.97
C ALA A 10 4.89 -8.42 -17.78
N ALA A 11 4.77 -7.72 -18.91
CA ALA A 11 3.63 -7.76 -19.81
C ALA A 11 3.45 -9.17 -20.40
N SER A 12 4.52 -9.80 -20.89
CA SER A 12 4.46 -11.15 -21.44
C SER A 12 4.04 -12.20 -20.40
N LEU A 13 4.59 -12.13 -19.18
CA LEU A 13 4.22 -13.04 -18.09
C LEU A 13 2.77 -12.83 -17.65
N LEU A 14 2.32 -11.59 -17.58
CA LEU A 14 0.94 -11.26 -17.21
C LEU A 14 -0.06 -11.76 -18.26
N GLU A 15 0.27 -11.61 -19.55
CA GLU A 15 -0.54 -12.15 -20.65
C GLU A 15 -0.59 -13.68 -20.67
N ALA A 16 0.54 -14.35 -20.42
CA ALA A 16 0.56 -15.80 -20.28
C ALA A 16 -0.35 -16.25 -19.14
N TRP A 17 -0.22 -15.63 -17.97
CA TRP A 17 -1.06 -15.95 -16.81
C TRP A 17 -2.55 -15.70 -17.07
N MET A 18 -2.92 -14.61 -17.75
CA MET A 18 -4.33 -14.34 -18.07
C MET A 18 -4.92 -15.38 -19.03
N ARG A 19 -4.13 -15.87 -20.01
CA ARG A 19 -4.55 -16.98 -20.89
C ARG A 19 -4.80 -18.26 -20.09
N ASP A 20 -3.88 -18.63 -19.20
CA ASP A 20 -4.01 -19.82 -18.36
C ASP A 20 -5.22 -19.71 -17.41
N ALA A 21 -5.40 -18.54 -16.80
CA ALA A 21 -6.53 -18.27 -15.90
C ALA A 21 -7.89 -18.43 -16.59
N MET A 22 -8.00 -18.02 -17.87
CA MET A 22 -9.19 -18.25 -18.68
C MET A 22 -9.37 -19.72 -19.05
N TYR A 23 -8.28 -20.44 -19.32
CA TYR A 23 -8.31 -21.85 -19.71
C TYR A 23 -8.88 -22.75 -18.61
N TYR A 24 -8.49 -22.53 -17.34
CA TYR A 24 -8.97 -23.35 -16.22
C TYR A 24 -10.46 -23.16 -15.87
N ARG A 25 -11.11 -22.10 -16.35
CA ARG A 25 -12.55 -21.80 -16.16
C ARG A 25 -13.06 -21.80 -14.71
N ILE A 26 -12.16 -21.68 -13.72
CA ILE A 26 -12.53 -21.54 -12.32
C ILE A 26 -13.16 -20.16 -12.12
N LYS A 27 -14.46 -20.11 -11.79
CA LYS A 27 -15.23 -18.85 -11.74
C LYS A 27 -14.55 -17.74 -10.91
N PRO A 28 -14.06 -17.99 -9.68
CA PRO A 28 -13.29 -16.99 -8.95
C PRO A 28 -12.03 -16.50 -9.66
N LEU A 29 -11.27 -17.41 -10.28
CA LEU A 29 -10.03 -17.09 -10.98
C LEU A 29 -10.29 -16.20 -12.20
N VAL A 30 -11.33 -16.52 -12.98
CA VAL A 30 -11.77 -15.70 -14.12
C VAL A 30 -12.21 -14.30 -13.67
N ALA A 31 -12.83 -14.16 -12.50
CA ALA A 31 -13.18 -12.85 -11.96
C ALA A 31 -11.94 -12.01 -11.57
N VAL A 32 -10.90 -12.66 -11.03
CA VAL A 32 -9.61 -12.00 -10.76
C VAL A 32 -8.93 -11.60 -12.06
N GLU A 33 -8.87 -12.49 -13.04
CA GLU A 33 -8.33 -12.22 -14.37
C GLU A 33 -8.97 -10.98 -14.99
N LYS A 34 -10.31 -10.88 -14.97
CA LYS A 34 -11.03 -9.70 -15.49
C LYS A 34 -10.61 -8.40 -14.78
N LYS A 35 -10.37 -8.43 -13.48
CA LYS A 35 -9.89 -7.26 -12.72
C LYS A 35 -8.45 -6.91 -13.07
N VAL A 36 -7.60 -7.92 -13.20
CA VAL A 36 -6.19 -7.78 -13.61
C VAL A 36 -6.09 -7.18 -15.01
N ARG A 37 -6.87 -7.70 -15.97
CA ARG A 37 -6.91 -7.22 -17.36
C ARG A 37 -7.25 -5.73 -17.44
N ARG A 38 -8.21 -5.26 -16.65
CA ARG A 38 -8.60 -3.83 -16.60
C ARG A 38 -7.46 -2.91 -16.13
N ARG A 39 -6.50 -3.43 -15.37
CA ARG A 39 -5.35 -2.67 -14.83
C ARG A 39 -4.00 -3.17 -15.37
N LYS A 40 -3.99 -3.85 -16.52
CA LYS A 40 -2.77 -4.43 -17.09
C LYS A 40 -1.66 -3.39 -17.24
N ALA A 41 -1.98 -2.22 -17.81
CA ALA A 41 -1.02 -1.13 -18.02
C ALA A 41 -0.42 -0.66 -16.69
N ASP A 42 -1.26 -0.39 -15.69
CA ASP A 42 -0.82 0.05 -14.36
C ASP A 42 0.09 -0.99 -13.69
N ILE A 43 -0.26 -2.29 -13.80
CA ILE A 43 0.54 -3.38 -13.22
C ILE A 43 1.93 -3.43 -13.87
N VAL A 44 2.00 -3.28 -15.20
CA VAL A 44 3.29 -3.25 -15.92
C VAL A 44 4.12 -2.03 -15.50
N ALA A 45 3.50 -0.85 -15.41
CA ALA A 45 4.16 0.38 -14.97
C ALA A 45 4.70 0.25 -13.53
N VAL A 46 3.94 -0.35 -12.62
CA VAL A 46 4.38 -0.58 -11.23
C VAL A 46 5.60 -1.51 -11.16
N VAL A 47 5.68 -2.52 -12.03
CA VAL A 47 6.84 -3.42 -12.13
C VAL A 47 8.07 -2.68 -12.66
N GLU A 48 7.90 -1.84 -13.68
CA GLU A 48 8.97 -1.00 -14.24
C GLU A 48 9.51 0.00 -13.21
N LEU A 49 8.62 0.64 -12.46
CA LEU A 49 8.96 1.56 -11.35
C LEU A 49 9.53 0.83 -10.12
N GLY A 50 9.56 -0.51 -10.12
CA GLY A 50 10.02 -1.31 -8.99
C GLY A 50 9.23 -1.08 -7.70
N THR A 51 8.00 -0.54 -7.79
CA THR A 51 7.24 -0.09 -6.64
C THR A 51 6.49 -1.26 -6.00
N GLY A 52 6.92 -1.67 -4.81
CA GLY A 52 6.26 -2.74 -4.06
C GLY A 52 5.04 -2.27 -3.26
N ASN A 53 4.18 -3.22 -2.87
CA ASN A 53 3.04 -2.95 -1.98
C ASN A 53 3.47 -2.83 -0.50
N ASP A 54 4.72 -3.14 -0.16
CA ASP A 54 5.21 -3.28 1.22
C ASP A 54 4.97 -2.02 2.07
N ARG A 55 5.27 -0.84 1.51
CA ARG A 55 5.05 0.44 2.20
C ARG A 55 3.57 0.72 2.44
N VAL A 56 2.72 0.44 1.44
CA VAL A 56 1.27 0.63 1.53
C VAL A 56 0.67 -0.33 2.55
N GLU A 57 1.09 -1.60 2.57
CA GLU A 57 0.65 -2.58 3.57
C GLU A 57 1.13 -2.23 4.98
N ALA A 58 2.36 -1.74 5.14
CA ALA A 58 2.85 -1.27 6.43
C ALA A 58 1.97 -0.15 6.98
N ILE A 59 1.60 0.83 6.15
CA ILE A 59 0.67 1.91 6.52
C ILE A 59 -0.72 1.32 6.83
N ASN A 60 -1.28 0.47 5.97
CA ASN A 60 -2.58 -0.17 6.19
C ASN A 60 -2.63 -0.93 7.52
N ASN A 61 -1.57 -1.64 7.87
CA ASN A 61 -1.48 -2.36 9.14
C ASN A 61 -1.39 -1.40 10.33
N LYS A 62 -0.65 -0.29 10.21
CA LYS A 62 -0.60 0.77 11.22
C LYS A 62 -1.99 1.39 11.44
N ILE A 63 -2.74 1.63 10.36
CA ILE A 63 -4.12 2.11 10.41
C ILE A 63 -5.02 1.09 11.12
N LYS A 64 -5.01 -0.18 10.72
CA LYS A 64 -5.81 -1.25 11.35
C LYS A 64 -5.54 -1.39 12.86
N VAL A 65 -4.27 -1.28 13.28
CA VAL A 65 -3.92 -1.28 14.71
C VAL A 65 -4.46 -0.04 15.41
N THR A 66 -4.38 1.13 14.76
CA THR A 66 -4.86 2.41 15.32
C THR A 66 -6.37 2.42 15.49
N VAL A 67 -7.12 1.95 14.50
CA VAL A 67 -8.59 1.78 14.56
C VAL A 67 -8.99 0.88 15.72
N ARG A 68 -8.25 -0.21 15.97
CA ARG A 68 -8.54 -1.13 17.09
C ARG A 68 -8.38 -0.48 18.46
N MET A 69 -7.40 0.41 18.66
CA MET A 69 -7.29 1.12 19.95
C MET A 69 -8.24 2.29 20.08
N GLY A 70 -8.75 2.82 18.95
CA GLY A 70 -9.78 3.85 18.96
C GLY A 70 -11.16 3.35 19.41
N TYR A 71 -11.30 2.06 19.74
CA TYR A 71 -12.53 1.53 20.31
C TYR A 71 -12.87 2.26 21.62
N GLY A 72 -14.06 2.86 21.68
CA GLY A 72 -14.50 3.70 22.81
C GLY A 72 -14.29 5.21 22.59
N PHE A 73 -13.72 5.64 21.46
CA PHE A 73 -13.76 7.06 21.09
C PHE A 73 -15.21 7.51 20.83
N ARG A 74 -15.59 8.63 21.46
CA ARG A 74 -16.94 9.22 21.31
C ARG A 74 -17.16 9.90 19.95
N ASN A 75 -16.09 10.30 19.27
CA ASN A 75 -16.12 10.98 17.98
C ASN A 75 -15.08 10.37 17.01
N ALA A 76 -15.44 10.22 15.74
CA ALA A 76 -14.56 9.78 14.66
C ALA A 76 -13.38 10.73 14.43
N ASP A 77 -13.56 12.03 14.69
CA ASP A 77 -12.49 13.03 14.53
C ASP A 77 -11.27 12.70 15.40
N ASN A 78 -11.48 12.22 16.63
CA ASN A 78 -10.39 11.80 17.52
C ASN A 78 -9.59 10.61 16.94
N LEU A 79 -10.25 9.71 16.21
CA LEU A 79 -9.58 8.60 15.53
C LEU A 79 -8.80 9.11 14.31
N ILE A 80 -9.36 10.04 13.55
CA ILE A 80 -8.69 10.66 12.40
C ILE A 80 -7.43 11.40 12.84
N GLU A 81 -7.53 12.23 13.89
CA GLU A 81 -6.37 12.94 14.47
C GLU A 81 -5.28 11.97 14.91
N LEU A 82 -5.66 10.87 15.59
CA LEU A 82 -4.70 9.84 16.00
C LEU A 82 -4.05 9.13 14.80
N LEU A 83 -4.81 8.89 13.73
CA LEU A 83 -4.30 8.31 12.50
C LEU A 83 -3.31 9.25 11.81
N ILE A 84 -3.62 10.55 11.72
CA ILE A 84 -2.73 11.57 11.18
C ILE A 84 -1.46 11.61 12.01
N LEU A 85 -1.57 11.73 13.33
CA LEU A 85 -0.42 11.78 14.24
C LEU A 85 0.49 10.56 14.09
N ARG A 86 -0.08 9.36 13.95
CA ARG A 86 0.71 8.14 13.82
C ARG A 86 1.27 7.91 12.43
N CYS A 87 0.52 8.22 11.38
CA CYS A 87 0.92 7.86 10.01
C CYS A 87 1.73 8.96 9.32
N SER A 88 1.74 10.17 9.86
CA SER A 88 2.61 11.26 9.43
C SER A 88 3.94 11.28 10.20
N ASP A 89 4.90 12.03 9.70
CA ASP A 89 6.16 12.33 10.40
C ASP A 89 6.01 13.48 11.42
N SER A 90 4.77 13.84 11.79
CA SER A 90 4.47 14.94 12.71
C SER A 90 5.00 14.61 14.11
N ARG A 91 5.82 15.51 14.65
CA ARG A 91 6.31 15.46 16.04
C ARG A 91 5.78 16.66 16.80
N PRO A 92 4.50 16.65 17.24
CA PRO A 92 3.98 17.77 18.01
C PRO A 92 4.74 17.90 19.33
N THR A 93 4.99 19.13 19.76
CA THR A 93 5.57 19.41 21.07
C THR A 93 4.58 18.97 22.14
N LEU A 94 4.98 17.99 22.96
CA LEU A 94 4.13 17.47 24.04
C LEU A 94 4.46 18.19 25.35
N PRO A 95 3.45 18.56 26.16
CA PRO A 95 3.69 19.15 27.47
C PRO A 95 4.60 18.27 28.33
N GLY A 96 5.65 18.84 28.91
CA GLY A 96 6.60 18.11 29.77
C GLY A 96 7.68 17.29 29.03
N ARG A 97 7.76 17.38 27.69
CA ARG A 97 8.87 16.81 26.91
C ARG A 97 9.75 17.93 26.36
N ALA A 98 11.07 17.85 26.61
CA ALA A 98 12.02 18.78 26.00
C ALA A 98 11.97 18.67 24.46
N GLU A 99 12.07 19.80 23.77
CA GLU A 99 12.04 19.83 22.30
C GLU A 99 13.22 19.03 21.73
N GLU A 100 12.91 18.04 20.89
CA GLU A 100 13.94 17.37 20.10
C GLU A 100 14.44 18.35 19.04
N SER A 101 15.66 18.87 19.23
CA SER A 101 16.34 19.71 18.24
C SER A 101 16.41 19.00 16.89
N THR A 102 15.52 19.33 15.96
CA THR A 102 15.56 18.82 14.60
C THR A 102 16.74 19.46 13.87
N LYS A 103 17.93 18.87 13.97
CA LYS A 103 19.02 19.15 13.03
C LYS A 103 18.57 18.68 11.65
N LYS A 104 18.14 19.62 10.80
CA LYS A 104 18.03 19.41 9.35
C LYS A 104 19.39 18.89 8.85
N LYS A 105 19.50 17.59 8.56
CA LYS A 105 20.54 17.10 7.66
C LYS A 105 20.07 17.40 6.24
N ALA A 106 20.54 18.50 5.69
CA ALA A 106 20.62 18.67 4.25
C ALA A 106 21.65 17.66 3.73
N ALA A 107 21.22 16.79 2.82
CA ALA A 107 22.05 16.00 1.93
C ALA A 107 21.24 15.81 0.64
#